data_AF-N4UDE6-F1
#
_entry.id   AF-N4UDE6-F1
#
_cell.length_a   1.000
_cell.length_b   1.000
_cell.length_c   1.000
_cell.angle_alpha   90.00
_cell.angle_beta   90.00
_cell.angle_gamma   90.00
#
_symmetry.space_group_name_H-M   'P 1'
#
loop_
_entity.id
_entity.type
_entity.pdbx_description
1 polymer ?
#
loop_
_entity_poly.entity_id
_entity_poly.type
_entity_poly.pdbx_seq_one_letter_code
_entity_poly.pdbx_strand_id
1 'polypeptide(L)'
;MAIVTSSSFSLATGWLSTFDLPSPDPERLITAESVKVDKPDPTCYFLGHKSLGSDGHDGETMLVIGDSPAGIKADKDAGSKVLGLVTSHTYEQVKSAGPDWIVKDLESVNILGKNGDKVLVEIRKHNLT
;
A
#
# COMPACT_ATOMS: atom_id res chain seq x y z
N MET A 1 8.30 -6.51 3.16
CA MET A 1 7.43 -5.51 2.50
C MET A 1 7.19 -5.97 1.08
N ALA A 2 5.99 -5.72 0.54
CA ALA A 2 5.64 -5.95 -0.85
C ALA A 2 5.17 -4.63 -1.48
N ILE A 3 5.25 -4.55 -2.81
CA ILE A 3 4.73 -3.44 -3.61
C ILE A 3 3.55 -3.97 -4.42
N VAL A 4 2.40 -3.29 -4.36
CA VAL A 4 1.18 -3.64 -5.11
C VAL A 4 0.75 -2.44 -5.95
N THR A 5 0.93 -2.51 -7.26
CA THR A 5 0.74 -1.40 -8.19
C THR A 5 -0.09 -1.79 -9.42
N SER A 6 -0.87 -0.83 -9.93
CA SER A 6 -1.57 -0.93 -11.23
C SER A 6 -0.65 -0.58 -12.41
N SER A 7 0.64 -0.31 -12.15
CA SER A 7 1.64 -0.15 -13.21
C SER A 7 2.04 -1.50 -13.80
N SER A 8 2.43 -1.50 -15.07
CA SER A 8 3.14 -2.65 -15.67
C SER A 8 4.45 -2.91 -14.95
N PHE A 9 4.96 -4.13 -15.06
CA PHE A 9 6.26 -4.50 -14.49
C PHE A 9 7.40 -3.58 -14.98
N SER A 10 7.42 -3.27 -16.28
CA SER A 10 8.42 -2.39 -16.87
C SER A 10 8.37 -0.97 -16.32
N LEU A 11 7.17 -0.43 -16.07
CA LEU A 11 7.02 0.91 -15.53
C LEU A 11 7.37 0.95 -14.03
N ALA A 12 6.92 -0.04 -13.26
CA ALA A 12 7.21 -0.14 -11.83
C ALA A 12 8.72 -0.25 -11.56
N THR A 13 9.40 -1.16 -12.26
CA THR A 13 10.86 -1.34 -12.13
C THR A 13 11.64 -0.14 -12.67
N GLY A 14 11.15 0.51 -13.73
CA GLY A 14 11.72 1.75 -14.24
C GLY A 14 11.72 2.87 -13.21
N TRP A 15 10.61 3.06 -12.48
CA TRP A 15 10.54 4.05 -11.39
C TRP A 15 11.46 3.71 -10.22
N LEU A 16 11.50 2.45 -9.79
CA LEU A 16 12.40 2.01 -8.72
C LEU A 16 13.86 2.30 -9.08
N SER A 17 14.27 1.99 -10.31
CA SER A 17 15.62 2.28 -10.80
C SER A 17 15.89 3.78 -10.94
N THR A 18 14.91 4.58 -11.37
CA THR A 18 15.10 6.03 -11.58
C THR A 18 15.37 6.77 -10.27
N PHE A 19 14.78 6.29 -9.16
CA PHE A 19 14.92 6.89 -7.84
C PHE A 19 15.90 6.15 -6.92
N ASP A 20 16.71 5.23 -7.47
CA ASP A 20 17.66 4.40 -6.71
C ASP A 20 17.02 3.69 -5.51
N LEU A 21 15.76 3.27 -5.66
CA LEU A 21 15.01 2.56 -4.63
C LEU A 21 15.31 1.06 -4.68
N PRO A 22 15.36 0.38 -3.52
CA PRO A 22 15.56 -1.06 -3.47
C PRO A 22 14.41 -1.78 -4.19
N SER A 23 14.75 -2.68 -5.11
CA SER A 23 13.78 -3.57 -5.72
C SER A 23 13.43 -4.69 -4.72
N PRO A 24 12.13 -4.95 -4.46
CA PRO A 24 11.73 -6.11 -3.70
C PRO A 24 12.03 -7.40 -4.50
N ASP A 25 11.96 -8.55 -3.82
CA ASP A 25 11.97 -9.86 -4.47
C ASP A 25 10.84 -9.92 -5.53
N PRO A 26 11.03 -10.61 -6.67
CA PRO A 26 10.03 -10.64 -7.74
C PRO A 26 8.63 -11.08 -7.29
N GLU A 27 8.55 -12.01 -6.34
CA GLU A 27 7.28 -12.49 -5.76
C GLU A 27 6.54 -11.43 -4.93
N ARG A 28 7.25 -10.40 -4.48
CA ARG A 28 6.76 -9.28 -3.66
C ARG A 28 6.48 -8.01 -4.49
N LEU A 29 6.60 -8.08 -5.81
CA LEU A 29 6.24 -7.02 -6.74
C LEU A 29 4.99 -7.41 -7.52
N ILE A 30 3.83 -7.05 -6.99
CA ILE A 30 2.53 -7.31 -7.64
C ILE A 30 2.21 -6.14 -8.57
N THR A 31 2.14 -6.42 -9.86
CA THR A 31 1.93 -5.45 -10.93
C THR A 31 0.58 -5.68 -11.63
N ALA A 32 0.23 -4.84 -12.59
CA ALA A 32 -0.99 -4.98 -13.39
C ALA A 32 -1.11 -6.37 -14.05
N GLU A 33 0.00 -6.97 -14.49
CA GLU A 33 0.02 -8.28 -15.13
C GLU A 33 -0.22 -9.44 -14.15
N SER A 34 -0.14 -9.18 -12.84
CA SER A 34 -0.32 -10.20 -11.80
C SER A 34 -1.79 -10.58 -11.57
N VAL A 35 -2.72 -9.75 -12.03
CA VAL A 35 -4.16 -9.90 -11.80
C VAL A 35 -4.96 -9.72 -13.09
N LYS A 36 -6.17 -10.29 -13.13
CA LYS A 36 -7.09 -10.13 -14.28
C LYS A 36 -7.94 -8.87 -14.20
N VAL A 37 -8.20 -8.39 -12.99
CA VAL A 37 -9.05 -7.24 -12.69
C VAL A 37 -8.23 -6.31 -11.81
N ASP A 38 -8.15 -5.04 -12.19
CA ASP A 38 -7.41 -4.02 -11.45
C ASP A 38 -8.24 -3.50 -10.26
N LYS A 39 -7.61 -2.71 -9.39
CA LYS A 39 -8.25 -1.98 -8.29
C LYS A 39 -9.47 -1.22 -8.83
N PRO A 40 -10.65 -1.27 -8.17
CA PRO A 40 -10.85 -1.60 -6.76
C PRO A 40 -11.04 -3.09 -6.43
N ASP A 41 -10.78 -4.02 -7.37
CA ASP A 41 -10.75 -5.45 -7.02
C ASP A 41 -9.62 -5.77 -6.01
N PRO A 42 -9.91 -6.53 -4.93
CA PRO A 42 -8.95 -6.79 -3.84
C PRO A 42 -7.89 -7.84 -4.19
N THR A 43 -8.00 -8.56 -5.32
CA THR A 43 -7.14 -9.71 -5.66
C THR A 43 -5.66 -9.37 -5.60
N CYS A 44 -5.27 -8.15 -6.01
CA CYS A 44 -3.87 -7.72 -5.99
C CYS A 44 -3.29 -7.65 -4.57
N TYR A 45 -4.10 -7.29 -3.56
CA TYR A 45 -3.66 -7.24 -2.17
C TYR A 45 -3.58 -8.63 -1.55
N PHE A 46 -4.49 -9.56 -1.88
CA PHE A 46 -4.36 -10.96 -1.46
C PHE A 46 -3.07 -11.61 -1.96
N LEU A 47 -2.65 -11.33 -3.20
CA LEU A 47 -1.36 -11.77 -3.71
C LEU A 47 -0.19 -11.13 -2.95
N GLY A 48 -0.31 -9.83 -2.65
CA GLY A 48 0.67 -9.11 -1.84
C GLY A 48 0.84 -9.72 -0.45
N HIS A 49 -0.25 -9.99 0.26
CA HIS A 49 -0.24 -10.62 1.58
C HIS A 49 0.42 -12.01 1.52
N LYS A 50 0.01 -12.83 0.56
CA LYS A 50 0.59 -14.16 0.34
C LYS A 50 2.10 -14.12 0.10
N SER A 51 2.59 -13.12 -0.63
CA SER A 51 4.03 -12.93 -0.87
C SER A 51 4.85 -12.59 0.39
N LEU A 52 4.17 -12.20 1.47
CA LEU A 52 4.77 -11.93 2.78
C LEU A 52 4.76 -13.15 3.70
N GLY A 53 4.31 -14.32 3.20
CA GLY A 53 4.30 -15.58 3.94
C GLY A 53 2.96 -15.89 4.62
N SER A 54 1.91 -15.13 4.32
CA SER A 54 0.56 -15.42 4.81
C SER A 54 -0.25 -16.31 3.86
N ASP A 55 -1.46 -16.68 4.27
CA ASP A 55 -2.42 -17.39 3.41
C ASP A 55 -3.13 -16.46 2.41
N GLY A 56 -2.86 -15.15 2.46
CA GLY A 56 -3.48 -14.11 1.65
C GLY A 56 -4.63 -13.37 2.34
N HIS A 57 -5.18 -13.89 3.43
CA HIS A 57 -6.41 -13.40 4.07
C HIS A 57 -6.20 -12.85 5.48
N ASP A 58 -4.97 -12.49 5.82
CA ASP A 58 -4.55 -11.93 7.10
C ASP A 58 -4.46 -10.39 7.11
N GLY A 59 -5.31 -9.74 6.32
CA GLY A 59 -5.32 -8.27 6.14
C GLY A 59 -5.33 -7.50 7.46
N GLU A 60 -6.00 -8.00 8.51
CA GLU A 60 -6.04 -7.31 9.81
C GLU A 60 -4.65 -7.09 10.46
N THR A 61 -3.64 -7.86 10.03
CA THR A 61 -2.25 -7.74 10.47
C THR A 61 -1.38 -6.91 9.51
N MET A 62 -1.93 -6.51 8.37
CA MET A 62 -1.26 -5.78 7.31
C MET A 62 -1.55 -4.30 7.42
N LEU A 63 -0.49 -3.49 7.29
CA LEU A 63 -0.58 -2.05 7.07
C LEU A 63 -0.25 -1.76 5.61
N VAL A 64 -1.17 -1.13 4.90
CA VAL A 64 -0.97 -0.64 3.54
C VAL A 64 -1.01 0.87 3.52
N ILE A 65 -0.12 1.44 2.71
CA ILE A 65 0.03 2.87 2.54
C ILE A 65 -0.25 3.20 1.07
N GLY A 66 -1.15 4.15 0.82
CA GLY A 66 -1.53 4.53 -0.54
C GLY A 66 -2.39 5.78 -0.59
N ASP A 67 -2.54 6.36 -1.78
CA ASP A 67 -3.21 7.65 -1.98
C ASP A 67 -4.42 7.57 -2.94
N SER A 68 -4.56 6.48 -3.70
CA SER A 68 -5.65 6.34 -4.67
C SER A 68 -6.94 5.80 -4.03
N PRO A 69 -8.11 6.41 -4.30
CA PRO A 69 -9.40 5.90 -3.82
C PRO A 69 -9.69 4.46 -4.24
N ALA A 70 -9.27 4.05 -5.44
CA ALA A 70 -9.44 2.67 -5.92
C ALA A 70 -8.58 1.68 -5.11
N GLY A 71 -7.33 2.03 -4.82
CA GLY A 71 -6.45 1.19 -4.02
C GLY A 71 -6.86 1.10 -2.55
N ILE A 72 -7.30 2.22 -1.97
CA ILE A 72 -7.83 2.22 -0.60
C ILE A 72 -9.03 1.27 -0.50
N LYS A 73 -10.00 1.36 -1.43
CA LYS A 73 -11.17 0.47 -1.44
C LYS A 73 -10.81 -1.00 -1.60
N ALA A 74 -9.98 -1.32 -2.59
CA ALA A 74 -9.49 -2.68 -2.82
C ALA A 74 -8.83 -3.27 -1.56
N ASP A 75 -8.06 -2.47 -0.85
CA ASP A 75 -7.35 -2.94 0.32
C ASP A 75 -8.22 -3.04 1.58
N LYS A 76 -9.20 -2.12 1.74
CA LYS A 76 -10.27 -2.28 2.75
C LYS A 76 -11.06 -3.56 2.52
N ASP A 77 -11.38 -3.89 1.27
CA ASP A 77 -12.05 -5.13 0.90
C ASP A 77 -11.14 -6.37 1.11
N ALA A 78 -9.82 -6.18 1.10
CA ALA A 78 -8.84 -7.20 1.47
C ALA A 78 -8.64 -7.36 2.99
N GLY A 79 -9.32 -6.56 3.82
CA GLY A 79 -9.32 -6.65 5.28
C GLY A 79 -8.20 -5.85 5.96
N SER A 80 -7.43 -5.06 5.22
CA SER A 80 -6.24 -4.38 5.72
C SER A 80 -6.51 -3.15 6.58
N LYS A 81 -5.49 -2.78 7.37
CA LYS A 81 -5.37 -1.44 7.93
C LYS A 81 -4.74 -0.50 6.90
N VAL A 82 -5.40 0.63 6.66
CA VAL A 82 -5.01 1.55 5.57
C VAL A 82 -4.62 2.91 6.09
N LEU A 83 -3.42 3.35 5.72
CA LEU A 83 -2.95 4.72 5.85
C LEU A 83 -3.06 5.43 4.49
N GLY A 84 -4.05 6.33 4.38
CA GLY A 84 -4.26 7.18 3.22
C GLY A 84 -3.27 8.36 3.17
N LEU A 85 -2.69 8.63 2.01
CA LEU A 85 -1.88 9.83 1.75
C LEU A 85 -2.66 10.83 0.88
N VAL A 86 -2.44 12.12 1.06
CA VAL A 86 -3.07 13.21 0.28
C VAL A 86 -2.07 13.78 -0.73
N THR A 87 -1.48 12.90 -1.54
CA THR A 87 -0.43 13.25 -2.53
C THR A 87 -1.00 13.47 -3.92
N SER A 88 -1.64 12.47 -4.52
CA SER A 88 -2.21 12.58 -5.88
C SER A 88 -3.70 12.88 -5.91
N HIS A 89 -4.39 12.77 -4.77
CA HIS A 89 -5.82 12.97 -4.62
C HIS A 89 -6.11 13.95 -3.49
N THR A 90 -7.26 14.64 -3.59
CA THR A 90 -7.70 15.57 -2.55
C THR A 90 -8.05 14.82 -1.25
N TYR A 91 -7.99 15.54 -0.12
CA TYR A 91 -8.36 14.99 1.18
C TYR A 91 -9.77 14.37 1.15
N GLU A 92 -10.74 15.03 0.53
CA GLU A 92 -12.12 14.51 0.44
C GLU A 92 -12.22 13.23 -0.40
N GLN A 93 -11.48 13.13 -1.51
CA GLN A 93 -11.43 11.90 -2.30
C GLN A 93 -10.84 10.73 -1.48
N VAL A 94 -9.72 10.97 -0.78
CA VAL A 94 -9.07 9.97 0.07
C VAL A 94 -9.99 9.58 1.23
N LYS A 95 -10.56 10.55 1.93
CA LYS A 95 -11.48 10.33 3.05
C LYS A 95 -12.72 9.54 2.63
N SER A 96 -13.30 9.85 1.47
CA SER A 96 -14.47 9.13 0.96
C SER A 96 -14.19 7.65 0.64
N ALA A 97 -12.92 7.26 0.48
CA ALA A 97 -12.53 5.87 0.26
C ALA A 97 -12.42 5.05 1.55
N GLY A 98 -12.47 5.69 2.73
CA GLY A 98 -12.53 5.02 4.03
C GLY A 98 -11.23 4.41 4.58
N PRO A 99 -10.05 5.07 4.49
CA PRO A 99 -8.85 4.59 5.16
C PRO A 99 -8.97 4.72 6.70
N ASP A 100 -8.19 3.95 7.45
CA ASP A 100 -8.17 4.00 8.93
C ASP A 100 -7.48 5.28 9.44
N TRP A 101 -6.47 5.78 8.71
CA TRP A 101 -5.78 7.03 9.01
C TRP A 101 -5.51 7.81 7.72
N ILE A 102 -5.36 9.13 7.84
CA ILE A 102 -5.00 10.01 6.72
C ILE A 102 -3.86 10.92 7.17
N VAL A 103 -2.82 11.01 6.35
CA VAL A 103 -1.71 11.96 6.50
C VAL A 103 -1.41 12.64 5.18
N LYS A 104 -0.60 13.70 5.21
CA LYS A 104 -0.31 14.50 4.02
C LYS A 104 0.53 13.69 3.02
N ASP A 105 1.62 13.12 3.51
CA ASP A 105 2.65 12.44 2.72
C ASP A 105 3.46 11.50 3.63
N LEU A 106 4.48 10.85 3.07
CA LEU A 106 5.35 9.91 3.79
C LEU A 106 6.27 10.59 4.82
N GLU A 107 6.46 11.92 4.82
CA GLU A 107 7.21 12.60 5.89
C GLU A 107 6.51 12.49 7.25
N SER A 108 5.20 12.18 7.21
CA SER A 108 4.36 11.94 8.38
C SER A 108 4.52 10.53 8.96
N VAL A 109 5.35 9.66 8.37
CA VAL A 109 5.45 8.23 8.72
C VAL A 109 6.88 7.85 9.04
N ASN A 110 7.12 7.26 10.22
CA ASN A 110 8.42 6.68 10.56
C ASN A 110 8.30 5.21 10.92
N ILE A 111 9.22 4.40 10.40
CA ILE A 111 9.44 3.04 10.89
C ILE A 111 10.41 3.12 12.07
N LEU A 112 9.91 2.85 13.28
CA LEU A 112 10.71 2.92 14.50
C LEU A 112 11.55 1.67 14.74
N GLY A 113 11.14 0.54 14.16
CA GLY A 113 11.86 -0.72 14.28
C GLY A 113 11.03 -1.94 13.92
N LYS A 114 11.64 -3.12 14.07
CA LYS A 114 11.03 -4.42 13.83
C LYS A 114 11.07 -5.25 15.11
N ASN A 115 9.97 -5.92 15.43
CA ASN A 115 9.86 -6.86 16.55
C ASN A 115 9.28 -8.19 16.07
N GLY A 116 10.15 -9.20 15.88
CA GLY A 116 9.77 -10.43 15.17
C GLY A 116 9.29 -10.08 13.76
N ASP A 117 8.12 -10.56 13.35
CA ASP A 117 7.54 -10.26 12.03
C ASP A 117 6.74 -8.96 11.98
N LYS A 118 6.62 -8.25 13.10
CA LYS A 118 5.87 -7.00 13.20
C LYS A 118 6.77 -5.79 13.01
N VAL A 119 6.22 -4.72 12.43
CA VAL A 119 6.87 -3.42 12.28
C VAL A 119 6.20 -2.42 13.20
N LEU A 120 6.99 -1.64 13.95
CA LEU A 120 6.49 -0.52 14.72
C LEU A 120 6.51 0.75 13.86
N VAL A 121 5.34 1.34 13.64
CA VAL A 121 5.16 2.53 12.80
C VAL A 121 4.65 3.68 13.65
N GLU A 122 5.33 4.82 13.58
CA GLU A 122 4.85 6.09 14.11
C GLU A 122 4.14 6.87 13.00
N ILE A 123 2.92 7.33 13.28
CA ILE A 123 2.13 8.17 12.37
C ILE A 123 1.98 9.54 13.03
N ARG A 124 2.58 10.57 12.43
CA ARG A 124 2.48 11.95 12.90
C ARG A 124 1.31 12.65 12.23
N LYS A 125 0.41 13.20 13.05
CA LYS A 125 -0.71 13.98 12.54
C LYS A 125 -0.23 15.38 12.17
N HIS A 126 -0.47 15.78 10.93
CA HIS A 126 -0.39 17.17 10.50
C HIS A 126 -1.80 17.73 10.33
N ASN A 127 -1.95 19.05 10.45
CA ASN A 127 -3.21 19.70 10.11
C ASN A 127 -3.41 19.60 8.60
N LEU A 128 -4.32 18.73 8.18
CA LEU A 128 -4.83 18.64 6.82
C LEU A 128 -5.91 19.72 6.67
N THR A 129 -5.48 20.97 6.51
CA THR A 129 -6.35 22.11 6.16
C THR A 129 -6.41 22.30 4.67
#